data_AF-A0A0F4YM32-F1
#
_entry.id   AF-A0A0F4YM32-F1
#
_cell.length_a   1.000
_cell.length_b   1.000
_cell.length_c   1.000
_cell.angle_alpha   90.00
_cell.angle_beta   90.00
_cell.angle_gamma   90.00
#
_symmetry.space_group_name_H-M   'P 1'
#
loop_
_entity.id
_entity.type
_entity.pdbx_description
1 polymer ?
#
loop_
_entity_poly.entity_id
_entity_poly.type
_entity_poly.pdbx_seq_one_letter_code
_entity_poly.pdbx_strand_id
1 'polypeptide(L)'
;MDSQILTSSPALTMTAVSHVETEINNKLDGYEPRDSNDDTARVLRAFLDYLPRDGRANLADDITGCQTDGDLQSLASRLVEGLLLPMKMANRPSHGDGGDIEKACMQRDGNICVVTQVYDVHQPAPDDKSMLTSYLAAVHILPFLEEERSASSGVWFNVRRYFPSMRSELDDHHQVDGLYHNPRNVITLMDPLYRDFGDFRVSLEPTSNNNASHVYRLRTHRNFSTCLVPFLPENGLVTLTNHNNEKDECPLPSPVLLETHAAIAQILDATDGSTDIRRLLSVKFLRRR
;
A
#
# COMPACT_ATOMS: atom_id res chain seq x y z
N MET A 1 -25.50 -6.34 -45.27
CA MET A 1 -25.66 -7.32 -44.19
C MET A 1 -24.48 -7.14 -43.27
N ASP A 2 -24.74 -6.34 -42.24
CA ASP A 2 -24.20 -6.29 -40.87
C ASP A 2 -22.67 -6.37 -40.68
N SER A 3 -22.00 -5.26 -40.34
CA SER A 3 -21.94 -4.63 -39.00
C SER A 3 -21.37 -5.54 -37.92
N GLN A 4 -20.20 -5.18 -37.39
CA GLN A 4 -20.08 -4.92 -35.95
C GLN A 4 -18.86 -4.05 -35.63
N ILE A 5 -19.10 -3.18 -34.66
CA ILE A 5 -18.37 -1.97 -34.29
C ILE A 5 -17.42 -2.35 -33.15
N LEU A 6 -16.12 -2.10 -33.31
CA LEU A 6 -15.21 -1.97 -32.17
C LEU A 6 -15.45 -0.58 -31.55
N THR A 7 -16.22 -0.53 -30.47
CA THR A 7 -16.34 0.65 -29.62
C THR A 7 -15.03 0.82 -28.85
N SER A 8 -14.16 1.71 -29.35
CA SER A 8 -13.07 2.27 -28.56
C SER A 8 -13.68 3.16 -27.47
N SER A 9 -13.25 2.95 -26.22
CA SER A 9 -13.61 3.86 -25.12
C SER A 9 -13.03 5.24 -25.40
N PRO A 10 -13.80 6.33 -25.23
CA PRO A 10 -13.29 7.67 -25.48
C PRO A 10 -12.34 8.05 -24.35
N ALA A 11 -11.10 8.39 -24.71
CA ALA A 11 -10.22 9.13 -23.82
C ALA A 11 -10.90 10.46 -23.47
N LEU A 12 -11.17 10.70 -22.18
CA LEU A 12 -11.74 11.95 -21.69
C LEU A 12 -10.86 13.13 -22.12
N THR A 13 -11.47 14.16 -22.70
CA THR A 13 -10.79 15.38 -23.14
C THR A 13 -10.36 16.22 -21.93
N MET A 14 -9.28 17.00 -22.05
CA MET A 14 -8.78 17.87 -20.96
C MET A 14 -9.87 18.77 -20.35
N THR A 15 -10.79 19.26 -21.16
CA THR A 15 -11.92 20.10 -20.72
C THR A 15 -12.88 19.33 -19.81
N ALA A 16 -13.18 18.06 -20.12
CA ALA A 16 -14.04 17.22 -19.30
C ALA A 16 -13.39 16.89 -17.95
N VAL A 17 -12.08 16.61 -17.93
CA VAL A 17 -11.31 16.36 -16.70
C VAL A 17 -11.37 17.58 -15.77
N SER A 18 -11.15 18.79 -16.30
CA SER A 18 -11.19 20.02 -15.51
C SER A 18 -12.58 20.34 -14.92
N HIS A 19 -13.65 19.95 -15.61
CA HIS A 19 -15.02 20.15 -15.13
C HIS A 19 -15.35 19.21 -13.97
N VAL A 20 -14.97 17.93 -14.09
CA VAL A 20 -15.16 16.93 -13.02
C VAL A 20 -14.39 17.30 -11.77
N GLU A 21 -13.13 17.74 -11.89
CA GLU A 21 -12.35 18.22 -10.75
C GLU A 21 -13.00 19.43 -10.07
N THR A 22 -13.52 20.38 -10.85
CA THR A 22 -14.22 21.56 -10.30
C THR A 22 -15.49 21.17 -9.56
N GLU A 23 -16.28 20.25 -10.12
CA GLU A 23 -17.50 19.76 -9.49
C GLU A 23 -17.24 19.06 -8.15
N ILE A 24 -16.23 18.17 -8.12
CA ILE A 24 -15.82 17.47 -6.90
C ILE A 24 -15.35 18.46 -5.83
N ASN A 25 -14.51 19.43 -6.21
CA ASN A 25 -14.02 20.44 -5.27
C ASN A 25 -15.16 21.26 -4.69
N ASN A 26 -16.08 21.76 -5.53
CA ASN A 26 -17.25 22.49 -5.07
C ASN A 26 -18.10 21.67 -4.09
N LYS A 27 -18.24 20.37 -4.34
CA LYS A 27 -19.02 19.46 -3.49
C LYS A 27 -18.36 19.21 -2.14
N LEU A 28 -17.04 18.98 -2.12
CA LEU A 28 -16.27 18.78 -0.89
C LEU A 28 -16.04 20.09 -0.12
N ASP A 29 -16.06 21.24 -0.79
CA ASP A 29 -16.01 22.57 -0.18
C ASP A 29 -17.35 22.96 0.45
N GLY A 30 -18.46 22.54 -0.16
CA GLY A 30 -19.82 22.77 0.31
C GLY A 30 -20.33 21.76 1.37
N TYR A 31 -19.54 20.74 1.69
CA TYR A 31 -19.90 19.73 2.69
C TYR A 31 -20.05 20.34 4.09
N GLU A 32 -21.14 20.06 4.78
CA GLU A 32 -21.38 20.50 6.17
C GLU A 32 -21.01 19.38 7.17
N PRO A 33 -19.91 19.52 7.94
CA PRO A 33 -19.50 18.52 8.93
C PRO A 33 -20.55 18.35 10.03
N ARG A 34 -20.85 17.12 10.44
CA ARG A 34 -21.86 16.87 11.50
C ARG A 34 -21.42 17.38 12.87
N ASP A 35 -20.13 17.30 13.15
CA ASP A 35 -19.51 17.82 14.36
C ASP A 35 -18.01 18.09 14.12
N SER A 36 -17.29 18.53 15.16
CA SER A 36 -15.85 18.86 15.06
C SER A 36 -14.94 17.68 14.74
N ASN A 37 -15.46 16.45 14.77
CA ASN A 37 -14.74 15.21 14.54
C ASN A 37 -15.08 14.59 13.17
N ASP A 38 -15.95 15.23 12.38
CA ASP A 38 -16.31 14.76 11.05
C ASP A 38 -15.26 15.20 10.02
N ASP A 39 -14.42 14.25 9.62
CA ASP A 39 -13.32 14.49 8.69
C ASP A 39 -13.64 14.03 7.26
N THR A 40 -14.92 13.81 6.93
CA THR A 40 -15.37 13.24 5.65
C THR A 40 -14.69 13.89 4.45
N ALA A 41 -14.75 15.22 4.33
CA ALA A 41 -14.16 15.93 3.20
C ALA A 41 -12.63 15.78 3.16
N ARG A 42 -11.95 15.75 4.31
CA ARG A 42 -10.49 15.54 4.38
C ARG A 42 -10.11 14.13 3.94
N VAL A 43 -10.87 13.12 4.38
CA VAL A 43 -10.66 11.72 3.98
C VAL A 43 -10.82 11.58 2.47
N LEU A 44 -11.93 12.05 1.89
CA LEU A 44 -12.18 11.92 0.46
C LEU A 44 -11.12 12.65 -0.39
N ARG A 45 -10.68 13.85 0.02
CA ARG A 45 -9.56 14.56 -0.63
C ARG A 45 -8.27 13.75 -0.57
N ALA A 46 -7.90 13.20 0.58
CA ALA A 46 -6.69 12.39 0.70
C ALA A 46 -6.72 11.17 -0.25
N PHE A 47 -7.86 10.49 -0.38
CA PHE A 47 -7.98 9.43 -1.37
C PHE A 47 -7.85 9.95 -2.81
N LEU A 48 -8.47 11.08 -3.17
CA LEU A 48 -8.32 11.67 -4.50
C LEU A 48 -6.87 12.04 -4.84
N ASP A 49 -6.11 12.51 -3.84
CA ASP A 49 -4.73 12.94 -4.03
C ASP A 49 -3.80 11.75 -4.32
N TYR A 50 -3.98 10.66 -3.57
CA TYR A 50 -2.99 9.56 -3.51
C TYR A 50 -3.41 8.26 -4.18
N LEU A 51 -4.67 8.09 -4.59
CA LEU A 51 -5.06 6.92 -5.37
C LEU A 51 -4.38 6.89 -6.75
N PRO A 52 -4.11 5.68 -7.30
CA PRO A 52 -3.66 5.55 -8.68
C PRO A 52 -4.71 6.14 -9.63
N ARG A 53 -4.28 6.52 -10.83
CA ARG A 53 -5.11 7.27 -11.81
C ARG A 53 -6.53 6.70 -11.98
N ASP A 54 -6.64 5.40 -12.24
CA ASP A 54 -7.94 4.76 -12.47
C ASP A 54 -8.77 4.66 -11.18
N GLY A 55 -8.12 4.47 -10.03
CA GLY A 55 -8.76 4.51 -8.73
C GLY A 55 -9.35 5.88 -8.39
N ARG A 56 -8.60 6.94 -8.70
CA ARG A 56 -9.05 8.34 -8.57
C ARG A 56 -10.27 8.62 -9.44
N ALA A 57 -10.28 8.12 -10.68
CA ALA A 57 -11.44 8.26 -11.56
C ALA A 57 -12.68 7.55 -11.00
N ASN A 58 -12.52 6.33 -10.48
CA ASN A 58 -13.63 5.60 -9.86
C ASN A 58 -14.17 6.32 -8.60
N LEU A 59 -13.28 6.89 -7.79
CA LEU A 59 -13.69 7.69 -6.62
C LEU A 59 -14.36 9.01 -7.02
N ALA A 60 -13.86 9.67 -8.06
CA ALA A 60 -14.48 10.86 -8.63
C ALA A 60 -15.93 10.59 -9.04
N ASP A 61 -16.18 9.48 -9.74
CA ASP A 61 -17.53 9.06 -10.11
C ASP A 61 -18.41 8.78 -8.88
N ASP A 62 -17.86 8.12 -7.85
CA ASP A 62 -18.58 7.84 -6.60
C ASP A 62 -18.95 9.12 -5.84
N ILE A 63 -18.05 10.09 -5.77
CA ILE A 63 -18.29 11.39 -5.14
C ILE A 63 -19.35 12.16 -5.92
N THR A 64 -19.25 12.22 -7.25
CA THR A 64 -20.25 12.87 -8.10
C THR A 64 -21.63 12.24 -7.95
N GLY A 65 -21.70 10.90 -7.80
CA GLY A 65 -22.94 10.16 -7.59
C GLY A 65 -23.64 10.40 -6.24
N CYS A 66 -22.92 10.87 -5.21
CA CYS A 66 -23.51 11.18 -3.89
C CYS A 66 -24.54 12.31 -4.00
N GLN A 67 -25.76 12.17 -3.48
CA GLN A 67 -26.78 13.22 -3.60
C GLN A 67 -26.83 14.13 -2.37
N THR A 68 -26.29 13.65 -1.24
CA THR A 68 -26.35 14.33 0.06
C THR A 68 -25.01 14.25 0.80
N ASP A 69 -24.83 15.11 1.80
CA ASP A 69 -23.71 15.00 2.75
C ASP A 69 -23.71 13.68 3.52
N GLY A 70 -24.89 13.09 3.72
CA GLY A 70 -25.02 11.75 4.29
C GLY A 70 -24.39 10.66 3.40
N ASP A 71 -24.49 10.81 2.08
CA ASP A 71 -23.89 9.87 1.13
C ASP A 71 -22.36 10.00 1.11
N LEU A 72 -21.85 11.25 1.13
CA LEU A 72 -20.42 11.54 1.22
C LEU A 72 -19.80 10.96 2.49
N GLN A 73 -20.47 11.15 3.63
CA GLN A 73 -20.02 10.57 4.89
C GLN A 73 -20.00 9.04 4.80
N SER A 74 -21.08 8.44 4.28
CA SER A 74 -21.17 6.98 4.13
C SER A 74 -20.09 6.43 3.19
N LEU A 75 -19.72 7.16 2.14
CA LEU A 75 -18.60 6.82 1.27
C LEU A 75 -17.27 6.88 2.02
N ALA A 76 -16.99 7.95 2.76
CA ALA A 76 -15.77 8.10 3.55
C ALA A 76 -15.65 6.99 4.63
N SER A 77 -16.72 6.70 5.36
CA SER A 77 -16.74 5.62 6.36
C SER A 77 -16.47 4.26 5.73
N ARG A 78 -17.06 3.94 4.57
CA ARG A 78 -16.79 2.67 3.85
C ARG A 78 -15.34 2.54 3.41
N LEU A 79 -14.70 3.63 3.00
CA LEU A 79 -13.29 3.64 2.63
C LEU A 79 -12.38 3.45 3.85
N VAL A 80 -12.69 4.10 4.96
CA VAL A 80 -11.92 3.96 6.20
C VAL A 80 -12.07 2.56 6.78
N GLU A 81 -13.31 2.12 7.01
CA GLU A 81 -13.62 0.85 7.67
C GLU A 81 -13.34 -0.36 6.78
N GLY A 82 -13.60 -0.20 5.48
CA GLY A 82 -13.46 -1.26 4.50
C GLY A 82 -12.12 -1.23 3.77
N LEU A 83 -11.14 -0.40 4.11
CA LEU A 83 -9.82 -0.47 3.47
C LEU A 83 -8.70 -0.05 4.41
N LEU A 84 -8.71 1.18 4.93
CA LEU A 84 -7.60 1.69 5.73
C LEU A 84 -7.41 0.93 7.04
N LEU A 85 -8.51 0.69 7.78
CA LEU A 85 -8.42 0.03 9.07
C LEU A 85 -8.00 -1.44 8.97
N PRO A 86 -8.56 -2.26 8.07
CA PRO A 86 -8.12 -3.64 7.93
C PRO A 86 -6.65 -3.72 7.55
N MET A 87 -6.18 -2.90 6.59
CA MET A 87 -4.77 -2.85 6.21
C MET A 87 -3.87 -2.48 7.39
N LYS A 88 -4.24 -1.44 8.17
CA LYS A 88 -3.45 -0.99 9.33
C LYS A 88 -3.45 -2.01 10.48
N MET A 89 -4.51 -2.79 10.66
CA MET A 89 -4.64 -3.75 11.77
C MET A 89 -4.09 -5.14 11.47
N ALA A 90 -3.87 -5.44 10.19
CA ALA A 90 -3.40 -6.72 9.71
C ALA A 90 -1.88 -6.86 9.70
N ASN A 91 -1.16 -5.90 10.28
CA ASN A 91 0.25 -6.03 10.58
C ASN A 91 0.46 -7.15 11.62
N ARG A 92 0.49 -8.39 11.13
CA ARG A 92 0.96 -9.54 11.88
C ARG A 92 2.39 -9.76 11.43
N PRO A 93 3.39 -9.55 12.30
CA PRO A 93 4.70 -10.13 12.02
C PRO A 93 4.48 -11.63 11.80
N SER A 94 5.01 -12.15 10.70
CA SER A 94 5.16 -13.59 10.46
C SER A 94 6.10 -14.13 11.53
N HIS A 95 5.62 -14.26 12.76
CA HIS A 95 6.40 -14.76 13.87
C HIS A 95 6.50 -16.28 13.71
N GLY A 96 7.61 -16.71 13.09
CA GLY A 96 8.20 -18.01 13.29
C GLY A 96 7.53 -19.13 12.53
N ASP A 97 7.97 -19.36 11.30
CA ASP A 97 9.02 -20.33 11.00
C ASP A 97 9.31 -20.13 9.51
N GLY A 98 10.54 -19.73 9.17
CA GLY A 98 10.91 -19.24 7.83
C GLY A 98 10.48 -20.20 6.73
N GLY A 99 9.28 -19.99 6.20
CA GLY A 99 8.70 -20.80 5.15
C GLY A 99 9.55 -20.70 3.89
N ASP A 100 9.38 -21.65 2.98
CA ASP A 100 10.19 -21.71 1.75
C ASP A 100 10.22 -20.38 0.99
N ILE A 101 9.10 -19.62 1.01
CA ILE A 101 9.01 -18.30 0.41
C ILE A 101 9.86 -17.24 1.10
N GLU A 102 9.86 -17.18 2.44
CA GLU A 102 10.60 -16.19 3.21
C GLU A 102 12.10 -16.41 3.03
N LYS A 103 12.54 -17.67 3.12
CA LYS A 103 13.93 -18.05 2.86
C LYS A 103 14.36 -17.71 1.43
N ALA A 104 13.52 -18.03 0.44
CA ALA A 104 13.81 -17.71 -0.96
C ALA A 104 13.91 -16.19 -1.19
N CYS A 105 13.06 -15.39 -0.54
CA CYS A 105 13.09 -13.93 -0.65
C CYS A 105 14.30 -13.32 0.07
N MET A 106 14.71 -13.86 1.23
CA MET A 106 15.94 -13.43 1.89
C MET A 106 17.16 -13.72 1.02
N GLN A 107 17.22 -14.89 0.37
CA GLN A 107 18.28 -15.23 -0.58
C GLN A 107 18.26 -14.31 -1.81
N ARG A 108 17.07 -14.07 -2.38
CA ARG A 108 16.86 -13.12 -3.48
C ARG A 108 17.39 -11.74 -3.14
N ASP A 109 17.15 -11.29 -1.91
CA ASP A 109 17.58 -9.98 -1.44
C ASP A 109 19.04 -9.99 -0.92
N GLY A 110 19.80 -11.07 -1.13
CA GLY A 110 21.22 -11.16 -0.74
C GLY A 110 21.45 -11.27 0.77
N ASN A 111 20.43 -11.60 1.55
CA ASN A 111 20.40 -11.57 3.01
C ASN A 111 20.81 -10.21 3.60
N ILE A 112 20.42 -9.13 2.91
CA ILE A 112 20.55 -7.75 3.38
C ILE A 112 19.18 -7.09 3.52
N CYS A 113 19.08 -6.11 4.42
CA CYS A 113 17.93 -5.22 4.40
C CYS A 113 17.97 -4.40 3.12
N VAL A 114 16.93 -4.49 2.29
CA VAL A 114 16.93 -3.80 0.99
C VAL A 114 16.95 -2.27 1.11
N VAL A 115 16.56 -1.72 2.27
CA VAL A 115 16.57 -0.28 2.53
C VAL A 115 17.89 0.19 3.15
N THR A 116 18.31 -0.43 4.25
CA THR A 116 19.46 0.04 5.05
C THR A 116 20.77 -0.63 4.69
N GLN A 117 20.73 -1.67 3.86
CA GLN A 117 21.87 -2.47 3.42
C GLN A 117 22.60 -3.21 4.57
N VAL A 118 22.00 -3.28 5.77
CA VAL A 118 22.56 -4.07 6.88
C VAL A 118 22.41 -5.56 6.61
N TYR A 119 23.43 -6.34 6.96
CA TYR A 119 23.52 -7.78 6.70
C TYR A 119 22.89 -8.61 7.82
N ASP A 120 22.34 -9.78 7.47
CA ASP A 120 21.73 -10.67 8.43
C ASP A 120 22.76 -11.32 9.37
N VAL A 121 22.55 -11.20 10.68
CA VAL A 121 23.39 -11.79 11.74
C VAL A 121 23.35 -13.33 11.75
N HIS A 122 22.33 -13.94 11.14
CA HIS A 122 22.22 -15.40 11.04
C HIS A 122 23.08 -16.01 9.94
N GLN A 123 23.65 -15.20 9.05
CA GLN A 123 24.51 -15.64 7.97
C GLN A 123 26.00 -15.69 8.40
N PRO A 124 26.87 -16.39 7.65
CA PRO A 124 28.31 -16.29 7.86
C PRO A 124 28.78 -14.83 7.82
N ALA A 125 29.79 -14.49 8.62
CA ALA A 125 30.29 -13.12 8.69
C ALA A 125 30.62 -12.58 7.28
N PRO A 126 30.19 -11.35 6.94
CA PRO A 126 30.40 -10.79 5.62
C PRO A 126 31.90 -10.61 5.36
N ASP A 127 32.31 -10.77 4.09
CA ASP A 127 33.69 -10.53 3.67
C ASP A 127 34.08 -9.06 3.91
N ASP A 128 33.14 -8.13 3.73
CA ASP A 128 33.28 -6.73 4.06
C ASP A 128 33.02 -6.49 5.56
N LYS A 129 34.11 -6.32 6.32
CA LYS A 129 34.07 -6.04 7.76
C LYS A 129 33.48 -4.68 8.13
N SER A 130 33.26 -3.78 7.16
CA SER A 130 32.59 -2.50 7.39
C SER A 130 31.07 -2.63 7.40
N MET A 131 30.54 -3.77 6.93
CA MET A 131 29.12 -4.01 6.83
C MET A 131 28.50 -4.17 8.23
N LEU A 132 27.49 -3.35 8.52
CA LEU A 132 26.72 -3.46 9.75
C LEU A 132 25.84 -4.71 9.70
N THR A 133 25.70 -5.41 10.82
CA THR A 133 24.85 -6.60 10.94
C THR A 133 23.63 -6.34 11.82
N SER A 134 22.49 -6.93 11.50
CA SER A 134 21.26 -6.87 12.29
C SER A 134 20.40 -8.12 12.10
N TYR A 135 19.33 -8.25 12.87
CA TYR A 135 18.28 -9.23 12.60
C TYR A 135 17.42 -8.76 11.43
N LEU A 136 17.21 -9.64 10.45
CA LEU A 136 16.35 -9.39 9.29
C LEU A 136 15.09 -10.26 9.34
N ALA A 137 14.05 -9.80 8.63
CA ALA A 137 12.85 -10.57 8.36
C ALA A 137 12.39 -10.32 6.92
N ALA A 138 11.96 -11.39 6.25
CA ALA A 138 11.15 -11.30 5.04
C ALA A 138 9.70 -11.06 5.45
N VAL A 139 9.14 -9.91 5.07
CA VAL A 139 7.78 -9.51 5.45
C VAL A 139 6.93 -9.24 4.23
N HIS A 140 5.60 -9.41 4.36
CA HIS A 140 4.69 -9.06 3.28
C HIS A 140 4.63 -7.55 3.04
N ILE A 141 4.52 -7.15 1.77
CA ILE A 141 4.38 -5.75 1.35
C ILE A 141 2.97 -5.27 1.70
N LEU A 142 1.96 -5.99 1.19
CA LEU A 142 0.58 -5.82 1.61
C LEU A 142 0.21 -6.91 2.62
N PRO A 143 -0.41 -6.52 3.75
CA PRO A 143 -0.71 -7.46 4.82
C PRO A 143 -1.78 -8.48 4.40
N PHE A 144 -1.67 -9.69 4.93
CA PHE A 144 -2.67 -10.74 4.72
C PHE A 144 -3.88 -10.57 5.64
N LEU A 145 -5.08 -10.55 5.07
CA LEU A 145 -6.34 -10.43 5.79
C LEU A 145 -6.97 -11.81 6.00
N GLU A 146 -6.46 -12.53 7.00
CA GLU A 146 -6.80 -13.94 7.31
C GLU A 146 -8.32 -14.19 7.52
N GLU A 147 -9.05 -13.21 8.05
CA GLU A 147 -10.51 -13.27 8.27
C GLU A 147 -11.34 -13.12 6.98
N GLU A 148 -10.70 -12.85 5.84
CA GLU A 148 -11.39 -12.46 4.60
C GLU A 148 -11.11 -13.41 3.42
N ARG A 149 -11.10 -14.72 3.69
CA ARG A 149 -11.00 -15.79 2.66
C ARG A 149 -12.13 -15.79 1.62
N SER A 150 -13.15 -14.95 1.80
CA SER A 150 -14.15 -14.72 0.76
C SER A 150 -13.71 -13.57 -0.13
N ALA A 151 -13.57 -13.82 -1.43
CA ALA A 151 -13.36 -12.79 -2.45
C ALA A 151 -14.42 -11.66 -2.43
N SER A 152 -15.52 -11.85 -1.67
CA SER A 152 -16.62 -10.91 -1.44
C SER A 152 -16.45 -9.98 -0.22
N SER A 153 -15.27 -9.91 0.40
CA SER A 153 -15.05 -9.00 1.52
C SER A 153 -15.11 -7.52 1.09
N GLY A 154 -15.51 -6.65 2.03
CA GLY A 154 -15.54 -5.21 1.80
C GLY A 154 -14.16 -4.64 1.42
N VAL A 155 -13.08 -5.25 1.93
CA VAL A 155 -11.71 -4.83 1.60
C VAL A 155 -11.34 -5.14 0.18
N TRP A 156 -11.54 -6.37 -0.27
CA TRP A 156 -11.19 -6.72 -1.64
C TRP A 156 -12.11 -6.07 -2.66
N PHE A 157 -13.34 -5.71 -2.30
CA PHE A 157 -14.17 -4.84 -3.11
C PHE A 157 -13.50 -3.45 -3.30
N ASN A 158 -13.08 -2.82 -2.20
CA ASN A 158 -12.44 -1.51 -2.25
C ASN A 158 -11.07 -1.57 -2.97
N VAL A 159 -10.25 -2.61 -2.75
CA VAL A 159 -8.99 -2.80 -3.46
C VAL A 159 -9.22 -2.92 -4.97
N ARG A 160 -10.18 -3.74 -5.42
CA ARG A 160 -10.47 -3.91 -6.85
C ARG A 160 -11.03 -2.65 -7.51
N ARG A 161 -11.74 -1.81 -6.76
CA ARG A 161 -12.32 -0.55 -7.25
C ARG A 161 -11.29 0.58 -7.27
N TYR A 162 -10.52 0.76 -6.20
CA TYR A 162 -9.64 1.93 -6.05
C TYR A 162 -8.16 1.65 -6.33
N PHE A 163 -7.76 0.38 -6.45
CA PHE A 163 -6.44 -0.02 -6.94
C PHE A 163 -6.57 -1.00 -8.12
N PRO A 164 -7.10 -0.59 -9.28
CA PRO A 164 -7.36 -1.53 -10.38
C PRO A 164 -6.11 -2.24 -10.91
N SER A 165 -4.92 -1.63 -10.78
CA SER A 165 -3.64 -2.25 -11.13
C SER A 165 -3.36 -3.54 -10.35
N MET A 166 -3.91 -3.68 -9.14
CA MET A 166 -3.78 -4.91 -8.33
C MET A 166 -4.34 -6.16 -9.01
N ARG A 167 -5.19 -6.02 -10.04
CA ARG A 167 -5.71 -7.17 -10.80
C ARG A 167 -4.60 -8.01 -11.41
N SER A 168 -3.46 -7.44 -11.78
CA SER A 168 -2.34 -8.21 -12.34
C SER A 168 -1.57 -9.02 -11.29
N GLU A 169 -1.79 -8.76 -10.01
CA GLU A 169 -1.11 -9.43 -8.89
C GLU A 169 -1.99 -10.46 -8.19
N LEU A 170 -3.29 -10.50 -8.52
CA LEU A 170 -4.24 -11.51 -8.08
C LEU A 170 -4.23 -12.67 -9.10
N ASP A 171 -4.40 -13.91 -8.63
CA ASP A 171 -4.46 -15.07 -9.52
C ASP A 171 -5.67 -15.03 -10.48
N ASP A 172 -5.72 -15.94 -11.46
CA ASP A 172 -6.82 -16.01 -12.45
C ASP A 172 -8.20 -16.19 -11.78
N HIS A 173 -8.23 -16.77 -10.57
CA HIS A 173 -9.43 -16.94 -9.78
C HIS A 173 -9.75 -15.74 -8.87
N HIS A 174 -8.95 -14.67 -8.97
CA HIS A 174 -8.99 -13.47 -8.15
C HIS A 174 -8.94 -13.77 -6.65
N GLN A 175 -8.29 -14.87 -6.27
CA GLN A 175 -8.17 -15.31 -4.89
C GLN A 175 -6.99 -14.65 -4.19
N VAL A 176 -7.23 -14.39 -2.92
CA VAL A 176 -6.31 -13.70 -2.02
C VAL A 176 -5.21 -14.63 -1.53
N ASP A 177 -5.50 -15.95 -1.49
CA ASP A 177 -4.55 -17.00 -1.11
C ASP A 177 -3.31 -16.99 -2.02
N GLY A 178 -3.48 -16.62 -3.30
CA GLY A 178 -2.37 -16.42 -4.23
C GLY A 178 -1.39 -15.33 -3.79
N LEU A 179 -1.86 -14.26 -3.15
CA LEU A 179 -1.02 -13.13 -2.72
C LEU A 179 -0.17 -13.46 -1.49
N TYR A 180 -0.66 -14.32 -0.59
CA TYR A 180 0.08 -14.73 0.61
C TYR A 180 1.33 -15.55 0.27
N HIS A 181 1.21 -16.43 -0.73
CA HIS A 181 2.30 -17.27 -1.23
C HIS A 181 3.04 -16.67 -2.43
N ASN A 182 2.86 -15.38 -2.72
CA ASN A 182 3.52 -14.72 -3.83
C ASN A 182 4.83 -14.02 -3.38
N PRO A 183 6.02 -14.46 -3.84
CA PRO A 183 7.28 -13.83 -3.47
C PRO A 183 7.39 -12.36 -3.91
N ARG A 184 6.58 -11.94 -4.89
CA ARG A 184 6.45 -10.53 -5.29
C ARG A 184 5.83 -9.66 -4.21
N ASN A 185 5.08 -10.25 -3.27
CA ASN A 185 4.51 -9.58 -2.11
C ASN A 185 5.41 -9.68 -0.88
N VAL A 186 6.69 -10.05 -1.00
CA VAL A 186 7.59 -10.23 0.15
C VAL A 186 8.88 -9.42 -0.03
N ILE A 187 9.33 -8.75 1.03
CA ILE A 187 10.50 -7.87 1.04
C ILE A 187 11.35 -8.10 2.31
N THR A 188 12.67 -8.10 2.18
CA THR A 188 13.59 -8.30 3.32
C THR A 188 13.95 -6.97 3.99
N LEU A 189 13.59 -6.83 5.27
CA LEU A 189 13.80 -5.62 6.07
C LEU A 189 14.43 -5.95 7.43
N MET A 190 15.18 -5.01 8.00
CA MET A 190 15.69 -5.17 9.36
C MET A 190 14.58 -5.04 10.42
N ASP A 191 14.75 -5.69 11.58
CA ASP A 191 13.69 -5.88 12.58
C ASP A 191 12.91 -4.60 12.97
N PRO A 192 13.56 -3.49 13.37
CA PRO A 192 12.81 -2.30 13.73
C PRO A 192 12.19 -1.59 12.51
N LEU A 193 12.75 -1.75 11.31
CA LEU A 193 12.25 -1.11 10.10
C LEU A 193 11.00 -1.81 9.55
N TYR A 194 10.93 -3.14 9.58
CA TYR A 194 9.74 -3.83 9.07
C TYR A 194 8.48 -3.46 9.87
N ARG A 195 8.63 -3.14 11.17
CA ARG A 195 7.49 -2.71 12.00
C ARG A 195 6.95 -1.37 11.52
N ASP A 196 7.83 -0.39 11.28
CA ASP A 196 7.43 0.90 10.71
C ASP A 196 6.87 0.73 9.29
N PHE A 197 7.39 -0.22 8.51
CA PHE A 197 6.88 -0.51 7.17
C PHE A 197 5.47 -1.10 7.20
N GLY A 198 5.22 -2.10 8.05
CA GLY A 198 3.90 -2.71 8.24
C GLY A 198 2.87 -1.75 8.88
N ASP A 199 3.33 -0.80 9.68
CA ASP A 199 2.50 0.28 10.24
C ASP A 199 2.28 1.45 9.26
N PHE A 200 2.77 1.34 8.02
CA PHE A 200 2.71 2.37 6.98
C PHE A 200 3.38 3.70 7.37
N ARG A 201 4.40 3.65 8.24
CA ARG A 201 5.21 4.82 8.65
C ARG A 201 6.42 5.05 7.75
N VAL A 202 6.69 4.11 6.86
CA VAL A 202 7.69 4.22 5.79
C VAL A 202 7.16 3.50 4.56
N SER A 203 7.44 4.01 3.37
CA SER A 203 7.01 3.40 2.10
C SER A 203 8.05 3.58 1.00
N LEU A 204 7.92 2.78 -0.07
CA LEU A 204 8.77 2.82 -1.25
C LEU A 204 7.94 3.26 -2.46
N GLU A 205 8.12 4.49 -2.91
CA GLU A 205 7.41 5.06 -4.06
C GLU A 205 8.15 4.76 -5.36
N PRO A 206 7.50 4.25 -6.41
CA PRO A 206 8.17 4.06 -7.68
C PRO A 206 8.70 5.38 -8.27
N THR A 207 9.92 5.36 -8.80
CA THR A 207 10.54 6.57 -9.39
C THR A 207 10.21 6.77 -10.86
N SER A 208 9.74 5.73 -11.56
CA SER A 208 9.35 5.81 -12.97
C SER A 208 7.97 5.20 -13.17
N ASN A 209 7.17 5.80 -14.05
CA ASN A 209 5.81 5.33 -14.34
C ASN A 209 5.75 3.93 -14.97
N ASN A 210 6.88 3.42 -15.48
CA ASN A 210 6.97 2.10 -16.10
C ASN A 210 7.60 1.04 -15.19
N ASN A 211 8.06 1.42 -13.98
CA ASN A 211 8.64 0.52 -12.98
C ASN A 211 9.82 -0.35 -13.46
N ALA A 212 10.41 -0.03 -14.61
CA ALA A 212 11.41 -0.87 -15.27
C ALA A 212 12.78 -0.88 -14.56
N SER A 213 13.03 0.11 -13.71
CA SER A 213 14.32 0.28 -13.04
C SER A 213 14.41 -0.40 -11.68
N HIS A 214 13.30 -0.83 -11.07
CA HIS A 214 13.24 -1.28 -9.67
C HIS A 214 13.94 -0.30 -8.68
N VAL A 215 13.89 1.00 -8.99
CA VAL A 215 14.37 2.08 -8.13
C VAL A 215 13.18 2.82 -7.52
N TYR A 216 13.20 2.95 -6.20
CA TYR A 216 12.12 3.52 -5.41
C TYR A 216 12.64 4.68 -4.56
N ARG A 217 11.79 5.70 -4.37
CA ARG A 217 12.01 6.77 -3.42
C ARG A 217 11.51 6.32 -2.06
N LEU A 218 12.40 6.31 -1.07
CA LEU A 218 12.04 6.07 0.31
C LEU A 218 11.31 7.29 0.87
N ARG A 219 10.15 7.07 1.48
CA ARG A 219 9.40 8.11 2.21
C ARG A 219 9.16 7.68 3.64
N THR A 220 9.42 8.59 4.56
CA THR A 220 9.03 8.45 5.97
C THR A 220 7.77 9.28 6.21
N HIS A 221 6.86 8.74 7.01
CA HIS A 221 5.57 9.35 7.35
C HIS A 221 5.54 9.70 8.84
N ARG A 222 4.44 10.28 9.31
CA ARG A 222 4.27 10.67 10.71
C ARG A 222 4.50 9.49 11.65
N ASN A 223 5.17 9.76 12.77
CA ASN A 223 5.54 8.79 13.80
C ASN A 223 6.54 7.70 13.37
N PHE A 224 7.21 7.86 12.23
CA PHE A 224 8.36 7.03 11.88
C PHE A 224 9.42 7.05 13.00
N SER A 225 10.03 5.89 13.28
CA SER A 225 11.02 5.77 14.36
C SER A 225 12.29 6.54 14.02
N THR A 226 12.46 7.72 14.63
CA THR A 226 13.57 8.63 14.30
C THR A 226 14.96 8.07 14.60
N CYS A 227 15.06 7.05 15.47
CA CYS A 227 16.30 6.31 15.70
C CYS A 227 16.80 5.53 14.47
N LEU A 228 15.93 5.30 13.48
CA LEU A 228 16.28 4.58 12.24
C LEU A 228 16.83 5.52 11.16
N VAL A 229 16.66 6.83 11.30
CA VAL A 229 17.10 7.82 10.30
C VAL A 229 18.58 7.69 9.91
N PRO A 230 19.53 7.46 10.84
CA PRO A 230 20.94 7.30 10.47
C PRO A 230 21.25 6.08 9.58
N PHE A 231 20.32 5.13 9.47
CA PHE A 231 20.49 3.92 8.66
C PHE A 231 19.80 4.04 7.29
N LEU A 232 19.07 5.12 7.03
CA LEU A 232 18.38 5.33 5.76
C LEU A 232 19.38 5.78 4.68
N PRO A 233 19.14 5.44 3.40
CA PRO A 233 19.98 5.89 2.31
C PRO A 233 19.97 7.41 2.19
N GLU A 234 21.16 8.03 2.17
CA GLU A 234 21.32 9.50 2.14
C GLU A 234 20.66 10.16 0.94
N ASN A 235 20.67 9.48 -0.22
CA ASN A 235 20.02 9.96 -1.44
C ASN A 235 18.50 9.73 -1.45
N GLY A 236 17.96 9.04 -0.44
CA GLY A 236 16.55 8.68 -0.34
C GLY A 236 16.09 7.69 -1.40
N LEU A 237 17.00 6.98 -2.07
CA LEU A 237 16.69 6.00 -3.12
C LEU A 237 17.03 4.59 -2.66
N VAL A 238 16.18 3.64 -3.02
CA VAL A 238 16.32 2.21 -2.76
C VAL A 238 16.27 1.49 -4.10
N THR A 239 17.25 0.62 -4.37
CA THR A 239 17.28 -0.22 -5.57
C THR A 239 17.10 -1.67 -5.17
N LEU A 240 16.07 -2.31 -5.71
CA LEU A 240 15.83 -3.72 -5.47
C LEU A 240 16.60 -4.54 -6.51
N THR A 241 17.46 -5.44 -6.03
CA THR A 241 18.33 -6.27 -6.87
C THR A 241 18.07 -7.73 -6.56
N ASN A 242 18.06 -8.56 -7.59
CA ASN A 242 17.97 -10.01 -7.42
C ASN A 242 19.38 -10.59 -7.33
N HIS A 243 19.72 -11.12 -6.16
CA HIS A 243 21.01 -11.73 -5.85
C HIS A 243 21.02 -13.25 -6.06
N ASN A 244 19.89 -13.85 -6.45
CA ASN A 244 19.84 -15.26 -6.79
C ASN A 244 20.61 -15.54 -8.09
N ASN A 245 21.07 -16.79 -8.22
CA ASN A 245 21.58 -17.30 -9.49
C ASN A 245 20.44 -17.41 -10.50
N GLU A 246 20.73 -17.31 -11.81
CA GLU A 246 19.74 -17.37 -12.91
C GLU A 246 18.80 -18.60 -12.88
N LYS A 247 19.14 -19.65 -12.11
CA LYS A 247 18.35 -20.88 -11.96
C LYS A 247 17.28 -20.82 -10.86
N ASP A 248 17.38 -19.88 -9.92
CA ASP A 248 16.45 -19.73 -8.81
C ASP A 248 15.52 -18.53 -9.08
N GLU A 249 14.41 -18.80 -9.79
CA GLU A 249 13.40 -17.82 -10.20
C GLU A 249 12.57 -17.29 -9.00
N CYS A 250 13.21 -16.57 -8.08
CA CYS A 250 12.50 -15.75 -7.09
C CYS A 250 12.38 -14.31 -7.65
N PRO A 251 11.19 -13.85 -8.07
CA PRO A 251 11.03 -12.53 -8.65
C PRO A 251 11.21 -11.42 -7.62
N LEU A 252 11.63 -10.24 -8.10
CA LEU A 252 11.66 -9.02 -7.29
C LEU A 252 10.27 -8.63 -6.78
N PRO A 253 10.20 -7.86 -5.68
CA PRO A 253 8.96 -7.25 -5.21
C PRO A 253 8.19 -6.55 -6.33
N SER A 254 6.88 -6.77 -6.37
CA SER A 254 6.04 -6.15 -7.40
C SER A 254 6.00 -4.63 -7.20
N PRO A 255 6.28 -3.87 -8.26
CA PRO A 255 6.08 -2.42 -8.23
C PRO A 255 4.64 -2.01 -7.94
N VAL A 256 3.66 -2.79 -8.39
CA VAL A 256 2.22 -2.52 -8.16
C VAL A 256 1.87 -2.66 -6.67
N LEU A 257 2.45 -3.65 -5.98
CA LEU A 257 2.25 -3.86 -4.56
C LEU A 257 2.90 -2.75 -3.73
N LEU A 258 4.11 -2.32 -4.11
CA LEU A 258 4.81 -1.21 -3.47
C LEU A 258 4.10 0.13 -3.69
N GLU A 259 3.61 0.39 -4.91
CA GLU A 259 2.79 1.57 -5.22
C GLU A 259 1.51 1.59 -4.38
N THR A 260 0.83 0.44 -4.28
CA THR A 260 -0.38 0.30 -3.47
C THR A 260 -0.09 0.55 -1.98
N HIS A 261 1.00 -0.03 -1.46
CA HIS A 261 1.44 0.21 -0.08
C HIS A 261 1.75 1.69 0.16
N ALA A 262 2.50 2.33 -0.74
CA ALA A 262 2.86 3.75 -0.64
C ALA A 262 1.65 4.69 -0.74
N ALA A 263 0.67 4.38 -1.58
CA ALA A 263 -0.58 5.13 -1.66
C ALA A 263 -1.38 5.02 -0.35
N ILE A 264 -1.53 3.80 0.20
CA ILE A 264 -2.19 3.59 1.50
C ILE A 264 -1.45 4.34 2.61
N ALA A 265 -0.12 4.31 2.62
CA ALA A 265 0.69 5.03 3.59
C ALA A 265 0.44 6.55 3.55
N GLN A 266 0.42 7.15 2.36
CA GLN A 266 0.15 8.58 2.20
C GLN A 266 -1.29 8.95 2.59
N ILE A 267 -2.27 8.12 2.24
CA ILE A 267 -3.66 8.33 2.66
C ILE A 267 -3.74 8.25 4.19
N LEU A 268 -3.12 7.26 4.82
CA LEU A 268 -3.06 7.14 6.27
C LEU A 268 -2.36 8.33 6.90
N ASP A 269 -1.24 8.82 6.36
CA ASP A 269 -0.53 9.99 6.89
C ASP A 269 -1.38 11.27 6.83
N ALA A 270 -2.04 11.50 5.69
CA ALA A 270 -2.93 12.63 5.48
C ALA A 270 -4.21 12.56 6.34
N THR A 271 -4.66 11.34 6.66
CA THR A 271 -5.90 11.09 7.40
C THR A 271 -5.69 10.70 8.86
N ASP A 272 -4.47 10.45 9.35
CA ASP A 272 -4.20 10.02 10.74
C ASP A 272 -4.50 11.11 11.78
N GLY A 273 -4.78 12.34 11.34
CA GLY A 273 -5.44 13.37 12.14
C GLY A 273 -6.92 13.07 12.43
N SER A 274 -7.50 12.05 11.79
CA SER A 274 -8.93 11.81 11.80
C SER A 274 -9.42 11.15 13.05
N THR A 275 -10.40 11.78 13.66
CA THR A 275 -11.06 11.31 14.87
C THR A 275 -11.75 9.98 14.65
N ASP A 276 -12.30 9.71 13.47
CA ASP A 276 -12.89 8.41 13.15
C ASP A 276 -11.83 7.31 13.07
N ILE A 277 -10.73 7.53 12.36
CA ILE A 277 -9.63 6.56 12.27
C ILE A 277 -9.03 6.32 13.66
N ARG A 278 -8.77 7.37 14.44
CA ARG A 278 -8.24 7.27 15.81
C ARG A 278 -9.19 6.55 16.75
N ARG A 279 -10.48 6.90 16.72
CA ARG A 279 -11.51 6.28 17.56
C ARG A 279 -11.64 4.80 17.22
N LEU A 280 -11.74 4.44 15.96
CA LEU A 280 -11.89 3.05 15.53
C LEU A 280 -10.65 2.21 15.85
N LEU A 281 -9.44 2.77 15.68
CA LEU A 281 -8.21 2.15 16.16
C LEU A 281 -8.28 1.93 17.68
N SER A 282 -8.61 2.96 18.47
CA SER A 282 -8.66 2.86 19.94
C SER A 282 -9.65 1.80 20.44
N VAL A 283 -10.84 1.70 19.84
CA VAL A 283 -11.88 0.73 20.22
C VAL A 283 -11.44 -0.70 19.92
N LYS A 284 -10.80 -0.94 18.77
CA LYS A 284 -10.33 -2.28 18.40
C LYS A 284 -9.08 -2.71 19.17
N PHE A 285 -8.20 -1.77 19.57
CA PHE A 285 -7.09 -2.07 20.50
C PHE A 285 -7.59 -2.41 21.91
N LEU A 286 -8.68 -1.79 22.39
CA LEU A 286 -9.29 -2.10 23.69
C LEU A 286 -9.97 -3.48 23.75
N ARG A 287 -10.46 -4.01 22.61
CA ARG A 287 -11.06 -5.35 22.53
C ARG A 287 -10.04 -6.49 22.42
N ARG A 288 -8.74 -6.17 22.35
CA ARG A 288 -7.64 -7.14 22.26
C ARG A 288 -6.86 -7.30 23.59
N ARG A 289 -7.39 -6.80 24.72
CA ARG A 289 -6.86 -7.01 26.07
C ARG A 289 -7.79 -7.88 26.91
#